data_AF-A0A842LTL4-F1
#
_entry.id   AF-A0A842LTL4-F1
#
_cell.length_a   1.000
_cell.length_b   1.000
_cell.length_c   1.000
_cell.angle_alpha   90.00
_cell.angle_beta   90.00
_cell.angle_gamma   90.00
#
_symmetry.space_group_name_H-M   'P 1'
#
loop_
_entity.id
_entity.type
_entity.pdbx_description
1 polymer ?
#
loop_
_entity_poly.entity_id
_entity_poly.type
_entity_poly.pdbx_seq_one_letter_code
_entity_poly.pdbx_strand_id
1 'polypeptide(L)'
;MKEPVEGPLFTARTCREYLKMFNLNPPDLRDLRILDCPGGASSFTPIMAAAGFDVRACDIMYGEEPGILGERCREHLRTLTEALKRIKDTFKWEFYKSPDEMLEKRLEACSCFEESYRLNPALYIRGDLRELPFDDGEFDLVVSSHLLFIYEHRLDQEFHRKALEELTRVGSEVRVYPIVRENGELA
;
A
#
# COMPACT_ATOMS: atom_id res chain seq x y z
N MET A 1 -6.34 18.07 20.73
CA MET A 1 -5.60 17.72 19.49
C MET A 1 -5.36 16.24 19.57
N LYS A 2 -5.76 15.45 18.55
CA LYS A 2 -5.39 14.01 18.54
C LYS A 2 -3.87 13.93 18.34
N GLU A 3 -3.20 13.09 19.12
CA GLU A 3 -1.77 12.87 19.02
C GLU A 3 -1.42 12.40 17.59
N PRO A 4 -0.25 12.80 17.04
CA PRO A 4 0.18 12.30 15.75
C PRO A 4 0.38 10.78 15.82
N VAL A 5 -0.04 10.08 14.78
CA VAL A 5 0.16 8.62 14.67
C VAL A 5 1.66 8.31 14.65
N GLU A 6 2.12 7.50 15.60
CA GLU A 6 3.47 6.93 15.60
C GLU A 6 3.58 5.75 14.62
N GLY A 7 4.66 5.72 13.84
CA GLY A 7 4.90 4.70 12.81
C GLY A 7 4.33 5.04 11.43
N PRO A 8 4.59 4.20 10.41
CA PRO A 8 4.04 4.38 9.08
C PRO A 8 2.52 4.19 9.11
N LEU A 9 1.80 5.00 8.31
CA LEU A 9 0.35 4.95 8.24
C LEU A 9 -0.11 3.66 7.56
N PHE A 10 -0.64 2.74 8.35
CA PHE A 10 -1.47 1.64 7.85
C PHE A 10 -2.77 2.18 7.26
N THR A 11 -2.88 2.25 5.93
CA THR A 11 -4.01 2.87 5.22
C THR A 11 -4.50 1.98 4.11
N ALA A 12 -5.75 2.19 3.71
CA ALA A 12 -6.33 1.56 2.54
C ALA A 12 -6.20 2.44 1.31
N ARG A 13 -5.98 1.81 0.16
CA ARG A 13 -6.13 2.39 -1.18
C ARG A 13 -7.06 1.48 -1.97
N THR A 14 -7.78 2.06 -2.92
CA THR A 14 -8.65 1.29 -3.80
C THR A 14 -7.81 0.50 -4.82
N CYS A 15 -8.29 -0.67 -5.26
CA CYS A 15 -7.67 -1.36 -6.39
C CYS A 15 -7.54 -0.44 -7.62
N ARG A 16 -8.52 0.45 -7.84
CA ARG A 16 -8.49 1.44 -8.93
C ARG A 16 -7.35 2.46 -8.78
N GLU A 17 -7.03 2.87 -7.55
CA GLU A 17 -5.85 3.70 -7.29
C GLU A 17 -4.58 2.96 -7.71
N TYR A 18 -4.42 1.70 -7.32
CA TYR A 18 -3.23 0.91 -7.65
C TYR A 18 -3.06 0.73 -9.16
N LEU A 19 -4.14 0.38 -9.87
CA LEU A 19 -4.08 0.24 -11.34
C LEU A 19 -3.58 1.53 -12.00
N LYS A 20 -4.01 2.71 -11.52
CA LYS A 20 -3.53 4.00 -12.03
C LYS A 20 -2.11 4.34 -11.57
N MET A 21 -1.80 4.18 -10.28
CA MET A 21 -0.51 4.52 -9.67
C MET A 21 0.64 3.76 -10.32
N PHE A 22 0.42 2.48 -10.61
CA PHE A 22 1.44 1.59 -11.16
C PHE A 22 1.28 1.35 -12.66
N ASN A 23 0.33 2.03 -13.33
CA ASN A 23 0.01 1.82 -14.76
C ASN A 23 -0.19 0.33 -15.10
N LEU A 24 -1.06 -0.33 -14.33
CA LEU A 24 -1.36 -1.75 -14.47
C LEU A 24 -2.61 -1.94 -15.32
N ASN A 25 -2.53 -2.90 -16.23
CA ASN A 25 -3.63 -3.29 -17.08
C ASN A 25 -3.95 -4.78 -16.82
N PRO A 26 -5.12 -5.13 -16.27
CA PRO A 26 -5.42 -6.50 -15.82
C PRO A 26 -5.17 -7.63 -16.84
N PRO A 27 -5.44 -7.47 -18.14
CA PRO A 27 -5.08 -8.49 -19.13
C PRO A 27 -3.59 -8.87 -19.13
N ASP A 28 -2.70 -7.91 -18.88
CA ASP A 28 -1.25 -8.11 -18.90
C ASP A 28 -0.73 -8.78 -17.61
N LEU A 29 -1.60 -8.94 -16.61
CA LEU A 29 -1.26 -9.49 -15.29
C LEU A 29 -1.65 -10.96 -15.11
N ARG A 30 -2.36 -11.56 -16.08
CA ARG A 30 -3.06 -12.84 -15.90
C ARG A 30 -2.16 -14.00 -15.49
N ASP A 31 -0.93 -14.02 -16.01
CA ASP A 31 0.02 -15.11 -15.78
C ASP A 31 1.17 -14.69 -14.84
N LEU A 32 1.05 -13.54 -14.17
CA LEU A 32 2.08 -13.02 -13.27
C LEU A 32 1.78 -13.38 -11.82
N ARG A 33 2.83 -13.72 -11.08
CA ARG A 33 2.86 -13.73 -9.62
C ARG A 33 3.14 -12.31 -9.12
N ILE A 34 2.22 -11.76 -8.34
CA ILE A 34 2.23 -10.36 -7.95
C ILE A 34 2.40 -10.23 -6.43
N LEU A 35 3.30 -9.34 -6.00
CA LEU A 35 3.45 -8.95 -4.61
C LEU A 35 3.09 -7.47 -4.40
N ASP A 36 2.18 -7.20 -3.46
CA ASP A 36 1.93 -5.87 -2.91
C ASP A 36 2.72 -5.69 -1.61
N CYS A 37 3.79 -4.88 -1.61
CA CYS A 37 4.64 -4.71 -0.44
C CYS A 37 5.23 -3.29 -0.29
N PRO A 38 4.95 -2.57 0.81
CA PRO A 38 4.05 -2.94 1.90
C PRO A 38 2.57 -2.87 1.48
N GLY A 39 1.80 -3.88 1.84
CA GLY A 39 0.42 -4.04 1.36
C GLY A 39 -0.64 -3.20 2.08
N GLY A 40 -0.40 -2.79 3.33
CA GLY A 40 -1.36 -2.02 4.11
C GLY A 40 -2.76 -2.65 4.17
N ALA A 41 -3.79 -1.82 4.19
CA ALA A 41 -5.19 -2.25 4.11
C ALA A 41 -5.77 -2.09 2.69
N SER A 42 -4.95 -2.29 1.66
CA SER A 42 -5.35 -2.10 0.26
C SER A 42 -6.45 -3.09 -0.15
N SER A 43 -7.37 -2.61 -0.99
CA SER A 43 -8.35 -3.49 -1.67
C SER A 43 -7.80 -4.10 -2.96
N PHE A 44 -6.55 -3.81 -3.34
CA PHE A 44 -5.92 -4.39 -4.51
C PHE A 44 -5.84 -5.92 -4.43
N THR A 45 -5.14 -6.46 -3.43
CA THR A 45 -4.98 -7.90 -3.21
C THR A 45 -6.30 -8.66 -3.18
N PRO A 46 -7.32 -8.28 -2.36
CA PRO A 46 -8.56 -9.03 -2.33
C PRO A 46 -9.35 -8.99 -3.64
N ILE A 47 -9.40 -7.84 -4.33
CA ILE A 47 -10.12 -7.71 -5.60
C ILE A 47 -9.42 -8.51 -6.71
N MET A 48 -8.09 -8.44 -6.77
CA MET A 48 -7.29 -9.17 -7.76
C MET A 48 -7.35 -10.68 -7.50
N ALA A 49 -7.22 -11.13 -6.25
CA ALA A 49 -7.35 -12.55 -5.91
C ALA A 49 -8.74 -13.09 -6.24
N ALA A 50 -9.81 -12.36 -5.93
CA ALA A 50 -11.18 -12.74 -6.29
C ALA A 50 -11.42 -12.82 -7.81
N ALA A 51 -10.64 -12.07 -8.60
CA ALA A 51 -10.65 -12.12 -10.06
C ALA A 51 -9.74 -13.23 -10.65
N GLY A 52 -9.11 -14.05 -9.80
CA GLY A 52 -8.28 -15.19 -10.19
C GLY A 52 -6.83 -14.86 -10.53
N PHE A 53 -6.32 -13.69 -10.10
CA PHE A 53 -4.90 -13.37 -10.23
C PHE A 53 -4.09 -13.99 -9.08
N ASP A 54 -2.85 -14.39 -9.35
CA ASP A 54 -1.91 -14.85 -8.33
C ASP A 54 -1.26 -13.62 -7.65
N VAL A 55 -1.86 -13.20 -6.54
CA VAL A 55 -1.43 -12.00 -5.81
C VAL A 55 -1.32 -12.29 -4.33
N ARG A 56 -0.26 -11.77 -3.71
CA ARG A 56 -0.07 -11.75 -2.26
C ARG A 56 0.22 -10.33 -1.79
N ALA A 57 -0.11 -10.05 -0.54
CA ALA A 57 0.30 -8.84 0.14
C ALA A 57 1.32 -9.18 1.23
N CYS A 58 2.30 -8.29 1.44
CA CYS A 58 3.24 -8.39 2.55
C CYS A 58 3.31 -7.08 3.31
N ASP A 59 3.18 -7.12 4.64
CA ASP A 59 3.27 -5.94 5.51
C ASP A 59 3.76 -6.34 6.91
N ILE A 60 4.52 -5.45 7.55
CA ILE A 60 5.06 -5.68 8.89
C ILE A 60 3.97 -5.75 9.96
N MET A 61 2.81 -5.14 9.69
CA MET A 61 1.66 -5.13 10.59
C MET A 61 0.75 -6.35 10.44
N TYR A 62 0.93 -7.20 9.42
CA TYR A 62 0.17 -8.44 9.32
C TYR A 62 0.55 -9.41 10.46
N GLY A 63 -0.35 -10.35 10.76
CA GLY A 63 -0.30 -11.20 11.95
C GLY A 63 -1.13 -10.67 13.13
N GLU A 64 -1.63 -9.44 13.06
CA GLU A 64 -2.63 -8.89 14.00
C GLU A 64 -4.06 -9.33 13.63
N GLU A 65 -4.99 -9.21 14.58
CA GLU A 65 -6.41 -9.54 14.37
C GLU A 65 -7.05 -8.62 13.31
N PRO A 66 -7.94 -9.14 12.43
CA PRO A 66 -8.55 -8.36 11.35
C PRO A 66 -9.23 -7.07 11.85
N GLY A 67 -9.96 -7.14 12.95
CA GLY A 67 -10.65 -5.98 13.52
C GLY A 67 -9.71 -4.90 14.06
N ILE A 68 -8.53 -5.29 14.56
CA ILE A 68 -7.50 -4.35 15.04
C ILE A 68 -6.90 -3.59 13.86
N LEU A 69 -6.51 -4.31 12.80
CA LEU A 69 -5.98 -3.69 11.57
C LEU A 69 -7.01 -2.82 10.87
N GLY A 70 -8.27 -3.26 10.83
CA GLY A 70 -9.39 -2.47 10.32
C GLY A 70 -9.55 -1.16 11.09
N GLU A 71 -9.55 -1.19 12.43
CA GLU A 71 -9.74 0.04 13.22
C GLU A 71 -8.56 0.99 13.07
N ARG A 72 -7.33 0.45 13.11
CA ARG A 72 -6.12 1.22 12.85
C ARG A 72 -6.18 1.92 11.49
N CYS A 73 -6.58 1.19 10.44
CA CYS A 73 -6.74 1.77 9.11
C CYS A 73 -7.77 2.91 9.10
N ARG A 74 -8.95 2.72 9.71
CA ARG A 74 -9.98 3.75 9.81
C ARG A 74 -9.49 5.00 10.55
N GLU A 75 -8.75 4.83 11.65
CA GLU A 75 -8.14 5.92 12.38
C GLU A 75 -7.11 6.69 11.54
N HIS A 76 -6.18 5.97 10.92
CA HIS A 76 -5.14 6.55 10.09
C HIS A 76 -5.71 7.29 8.87
N LEU A 77 -6.74 6.74 8.23
CA LEU A 77 -7.43 7.40 7.11
C LEU A 77 -8.09 8.71 7.54
N ARG A 78 -8.72 8.76 8.72
CA ARG A 78 -9.29 10.01 9.25
C ARG A 78 -8.20 11.03 9.52
N THR A 79 -7.10 10.65 10.16
CA THR A 79 -5.96 11.54 10.42
C THR A 79 -5.36 12.08 9.12
N LEU A 80 -5.12 11.21 8.14
CA LEU A 80 -4.63 11.59 6.82
C LEU A 80 -5.59 12.56 6.11
N THR A 81 -6.89 12.29 6.17
CA THR A 81 -7.90 13.13 5.52
C THR A 81 -7.95 14.53 6.13
N GLU A 82 -7.86 14.63 7.46
CA GLU A 82 -7.81 15.93 8.14
C GLU A 82 -6.53 16.71 7.82
N ALA A 83 -5.39 16.03 7.63
CA ALA A 83 -4.18 16.68 7.13
C ALA A 83 -4.37 17.19 5.69
N LEU A 84 -4.93 16.36 4.79
CA LEU A 84 -5.17 16.73 3.39
C LEU A 84 -6.18 17.86 3.22
N LYS A 85 -7.18 17.98 4.11
CA LYS A 85 -8.12 19.11 4.13
C LYS A 85 -7.42 20.45 4.35
N ARG A 86 -6.35 20.49 5.16
CA ARG A 86 -5.60 21.72 5.45
C ARG A 86 -4.77 22.19 4.26
N ILE A 87 -4.39 21.28 3.37
CA ILE A 87 -3.61 21.56 2.16
C ILE A 87 -4.42 21.34 0.88
N LYS A 88 -5.76 21.31 0.98
CA LYS A 88 -6.63 20.95 -0.14
C LYS A 88 -6.40 21.85 -1.36
N ASP A 89 -6.19 23.15 -1.14
CA ASP A 89 -6.05 24.14 -2.20
C ASP A 89 -4.68 24.10 -2.90
N THR A 90 -3.69 23.42 -2.31
CA THR A 90 -2.36 23.20 -2.91
C THR A 90 -2.19 21.78 -3.47
N PHE A 91 -3.11 20.87 -3.17
CA PHE A 91 -3.10 19.49 -3.65
C PHE A 91 -3.79 19.33 -5.00
N LYS A 92 -3.24 18.48 -5.88
CA LYS A 92 -3.83 18.16 -7.19
C LYS A 92 -4.90 17.06 -7.07
N TRP A 93 -6.16 17.45 -7.09
CA TRP A 93 -7.33 16.56 -7.02
C TRP A 93 -7.78 16.06 -8.40
N GLU A 94 -6.93 15.29 -9.10
CA GLU A 94 -7.23 14.78 -10.44
C GLU A 94 -7.90 13.39 -10.45
N PHE A 95 -7.80 12.65 -9.34
CA PHE A 95 -8.39 11.30 -9.22
C PHE A 95 -9.66 11.27 -8.38
N TYR A 96 -9.65 11.97 -7.25
CA TYR A 96 -10.82 12.20 -6.40
C TYR A 96 -11.18 13.69 -6.46
N LYS A 97 -12.46 14.01 -6.30
CA LYS A 97 -13.03 15.36 -6.26
C LYS A 97 -12.72 16.09 -4.96
N SER A 98 -12.52 15.36 -3.87
CA SER A 98 -12.26 15.94 -2.54
C SER A 98 -11.58 14.95 -1.58
N PRO A 99 -10.98 15.44 -0.48
CA PRO A 99 -10.53 14.60 0.62
C PRO A 99 -11.64 13.70 1.18
N ASP A 100 -12.89 14.18 1.22
CA ASP A 100 -14.01 13.41 1.76
C ASP A 100 -14.43 12.26 0.82
N GLU A 101 -14.42 12.46 -0.50
CA GLU A 101 -14.64 11.37 -1.46
C GLU A 101 -13.51 10.33 -1.38
N MET A 102 -12.26 10.79 -1.23
CA MET A 102 -11.12 9.88 -1.01
C MET A 102 -11.32 9.06 0.27
N LEU A 103 -11.73 9.69 1.38
CA LEU A 103 -11.99 9.00 2.64
C LEU A 103 -13.08 7.95 2.48
N GLU A 104 -14.21 8.29 1.87
CA GLU A 104 -15.32 7.36 1.61
C GLU A 104 -14.82 6.11 0.86
N LYS A 105 -14.12 6.30 -0.27
CA LYS A 105 -13.65 5.18 -1.09
C LYS A 105 -12.55 4.36 -0.42
N ARG A 106 -11.71 4.98 0.39
CA ARG A 106 -10.69 4.25 1.16
C ARG A 106 -11.28 3.53 2.38
N LEU A 107 -12.38 3.99 2.95
CA LEU A 107 -13.12 3.24 3.98
C LEU A 107 -13.78 1.99 3.38
N GLU A 108 -14.37 2.09 2.18
CA GLU A 108 -14.85 0.91 1.44
C GLU A 108 -13.72 -0.10 1.18
N ALA A 109 -12.56 0.39 0.73
CA ALA A 109 -11.38 -0.45 0.52
C ALA A 109 -10.90 -1.11 1.82
N CYS A 110 -10.92 -0.39 2.95
CA CYS A 110 -10.59 -0.92 4.26
C CYS A 110 -11.53 -2.06 4.67
N SER A 111 -12.84 -1.92 4.45
CA SER A 111 -13.82 -2.98 4.73
C SER A 111 -13.58 -4.22 3.86
N CYS A 112 -13.27 -4.01 2.57
CA CYS A 112 -12.91 -5.11 1.65
C CYS A 112 -11.64 -5.84 2.10
N PHE A 113 -10.61 -5.10 2.51
CA PHE A 113 -9.40 -5.67 3.11
C PHE A 113 -9.74 -6.47 4.38
N GLU A 114 -10.48 -5.90 5.32
CA GLU A 114 -10.76 -6.53 6.61
C GLU A 114 -11.53 -7.85 6.46
N GLU A 115 -12.49 -7.89 5.54
CA GLU A 115 -13.24 -9.11 5.23
C GLU A 115 -12.35 -10.17 4.60
N SER A 116 -11.56 -9.82 3.58
CA SER A 116 -10.67 -10.77 2.93
C SER A 116 -9.53 -11.23 3.84
N TYR A 117 -8.99 -10.36 4.67
CA TYR A 117 -7.95 -10.70 5.66
C TYR A 117 -8.48 -11.73 6.67
N ARG A 118 -9.76 -11.65 7.04
CA ARG A 118 -10.44 -12.64 7.88
C ARG A 118 -10.68 -13.97 7.15
N LEU A 119 -11.11 -13.93 5.90
CA LEU A 119 -11.54 -15.12 5.15
C LEU A 119 -10.39 -15.85 4.43
N ASN A 120 -9.37 -15.11 4.01
CA ASN A 120 -8.26 -15.56 3.17
C ASN A 120 -6.90 -15.13 3.77
N PRO A 121 -6.58 -15.47 5.03
CA PRO A 121 -5.36 -15.01 5.69
C PRO A 121 -4.08 -15.43 4.95
N ALA A 122 -4.12 -16.51 4.17
CA ALA A 122 -2.98 -16.97 3.35
C ALA A 122 -2.54 -15.98 2.26
N LEU A 123 -3.39 -15.01 1.87
CA LEU A 123 -3.02 -13.95 0.94
C LEU A 123 -2.12 -12.87 1.56
N TYR A 124 -2.00 -12.85 2.90
CA TYR A 124 -1.39 -11.77 3.66
C TYR A 124 -0.24 -12.29 4.51
N ILE A 125 0.99 -11.97 4.10
CA ILE A 125 2.21 -12.49 4.69
C ILE A 125 2.85 -11.42 5.57
N ARG A 126 3.11 -11.73 6.83
CA ARG A 126 3.88 -10.82 7.70
C ARG A 126 5.34 -10.79 7.24
N GLY A 127 5.86 -9.60 6.97
CA GLY A 127 7.28 -9.44 6.59
C GLY A 127 7.77 -8.01 6.73
N ASP A 128 9.08 -7.86 6.87
CA ASP A 128 9.76 -6.56 6.91
C ASP A 128 10.34 -6.27 5.53
N LEU A 129 10.17 -5.05 5.03
CA LEU A 129 10.66 -4.66 3.70
C LEU A 129 12.19 -4.76 3.57
N ARG A 130 12.92 -4.91 4.69
CA ARG A 130 14.38 -5.09 4.72
C ARG A 130 14.81 -6.56 4.60
N GLU A 131 13.89 -7.50 4.84
CA GLU A 131 14.11 -8.95 4.79
C GLU A 131 12.75 -9.65 4.63
N LEU A 132 12.37 -9.85 3.37
CA LEU A 132 11.10 -10.43 2.98
C LEU A 132 11.15 -11.96 3.06
N PRO A 133 10.08 -12.61 3.53
CA PRO A 133 10.03 -14.07 3.72
C PRO A 133 9.70 -14.82 2.43
N PHE A 134 10.39 -14.47 1.34
CA PHE A 134 10.18 -15.01 -0.01
C PHE A 134 11.49 -15.43 -0.66
N ASP A 135 11.41 -16.40 -1.56
CA ASP A 135 12.56 -16.86 -2.33
C ASP A 135 12.99 -15.82 -3.37
N ASP A 136 14.24 -15.92 -3.83
CA ASP A 136 14.76 -15.08 -4.92
C ASP A 136 13.93 -15.32 -6.20
N GLY A 137 13.44 -14.24 -6.82
CA GLY A 137 12.63 -14.31 -8.03
C GLY A 137 11.28 -15.02 -7.88
N GLU A 138 10.72 -15.06 -6.66
CA GLU A 138 9.40 -15.65 -6.41
C GLU A 138 8.26 -14.89 -7.13
N PHE A 139 8.44 -13.60 -7.44
CA PHE A 139 7.42 -12.78 -8.09
C PHE A 139 7.88 -12.23 -9.43
N ASP A 140 6.92 -12.12 -10.34
CA ASP A 140 7.14 -11.50 -11.65
C ASP A 140 6.99 -9.98 -11.54
N LEU A 141 6.03 -9.51 -10.73
CA LEU A 141 5.78 -8.10 -10.46
C LEU A 141 5.66 -7.83 -8.95
N VAL A 142 6.41 -6.83 -8.48
CA VAL A 142 6.29 -6.28 -7.13
C VAL A 142 5.87 -4.82 -7.21
N VAL A 143 4.80 -4.46 -6.51
CA VAL A 143 4.34 -3.08 -6.38
C VAL A 143 4.59 -2.59 -4.95
N SER A 144 5.24 -1.43 -4.84
CA SER A 144 5.51 -0.79 -3.55
C SER A 144 4.95 0.61 -3.53
N SER A 145 3.99 0.83 -2.63
CA SER A 145 3.28 2.09 -2.50
C SER A 145 4.07 3.08 -1.62
N HIS A 146 3.37 3.93 -0.88
CA HIS A 146 3.89 5.22 -0.41
C HIS A 146 4.91 5.16 0.74
N LEU A 147 5.36 3.97 1.17
CA LEU A 147 6.25 3.86 2.33
C LEU A 147 7.62 4.50 2.08
N LEU A 148 8.24 4.22 0.93
CA LEU A 148 9.64 4.58 0.69
C LEU A 148 9.84 6.10 0.73
N PHE A 149 9.13 6.84 -0.11
CA PHE A 149 9.47 8.25 -0.36
C PHE A 149 8.64 9.28 0.42
N ILE A 150 7.51 8.90 1.03
CA ILE A 150 6.76 9.83 1.91
C ILE A 150 7.41 9.96 3.29
N TYR A 151 8.11 8.92 3.75
CA TYR A 151 8.76 8.90 5.05
C TYR A 151 10.27 9.15 4.98
N GLU A 152 10.78 9.74 3.91
CA GLU A 152 12.22 10.02 3.73
C GLU A 152 12.87 10.81 4.88
N HIS A 153 12.10 11.65 5.58
CA HIS A 153 12.57 12.40 6.75
C HIS A 153 12.79 11.49 7.98
N ARG A 154 12.31 10.25 7.93
CA ARG A 154 12.44 9.21 8.97
C ARG A 154 13.22 7.99 8.50
N LEU A 155 13.34 7.79 7.19
CA LEU A 155 13.99 6.64 6.55
C LEU A 155 15.30 7.10 5.91
N ASP A 156 16.43 6.60 6.40
CA ASP A 156 17.73 6.98 5.87
C ASP A 156 18.03 6.32 4.51
N GLN A 157 19.11 6.75 3.85
CA GLN A 157 19.52 6.22 2.55
C GLN A 157 19.78 4.71 2.58
N GLU A 158 20.28 4.18 3.69
CA GLU A 158 20.59 2.77 3.86
C GLU A 158 19.32 1.92 3.93
N PHE A 159 18.26 2.42 4.57
CA PHE A 159 16.94 1.81 4.54
C PHE A 159 16.42 1.71 3.11
N HIS A 160 16.48 2.80 2.33
CA HIS A 160 16.00 2.81 0.95
C HIS A 160 16.77 1.82 0.08
N ARG A 161 18.10 1.79 0.21
CA ARG A 161 18.96 0.85 -0.51
C ARG A 161 18.56 -0.59 -0.20
N LYS A 162 18.48 -0.96 1.08
CA LYS A 162 18.10 -2.31 1.51
C LYS A 162 16.70 -2.69 1.04
N ALA A 163 15.73 -1.79 1.17
CA ALA A 163 14.36 -2.05 0.74
C ALA A 163 14.27 -2.29 -0.77
N LEU A 164 14.97 -1.49 -1.58
CA LEU A 164 14.98 -1.67 -3.04
C LEU A 164 15.74 -2.93 -3.48
N GLU A 165 16.88 -3.23 -2.84
CA GLU A 165 17.60 -4.49 -3.05
C GLU A 165 16.70 -5.69 -2.71
N GLU A 166 15.97 -5.61 -1.60
CA GLU A 166 15.11 -6.70 -1.17
C GLU A 166 13.88 -6.88 -2.08
N LEU A 167 13.25 -5.79 -2.53
CA LEU A 167 12.16 -5.83 -3.50
C LEU A 167 12.62 -6.41 -4.85
N THR A 168 13.83 -6.08 -5.29
CA THR A 168 14.41 -6.61 -6.54
C THR A 168 14.95 -8.02 -6.40
N ARG A 169 15.30 -8.46 -5.18
CA ARG A 169 15.65 -9.86 -4.90
C ARG A 169 14.46 -10.78 -5.13
N VAL A 170 13.28 -10.43 -4.60
CA VAL A 170 12.08 -11.26 -4.69
C VAL A 170 11.31 -11.09 -6.01
N GLY A 171 11.58 -10.01 -6.77
CA GLY A 171 10.78 -9.58 -7.91
C GLY A 171 11.57 -9.29 -9.18
N SER A 172 11.11 -9.83 -10.31
CA SER A 172 11.72 -9.53 -11.63
C SER A 172 11.45 -8.09 -12.10
N GLU A 173 10.25 -7.57 -11.84
CA GLU A 173 9.88 -6.18 -12.08
C GLU A 173 9.42 -5.52 -10.78
N VAL A 174 9.95 -4.34 -10.47
CA VAL A 174 9.56 -3.56 -9.28
C VAL A 174 9.03 -2.19 -9.70
N ARG A 175 7.79 -1.88 -9.29
CA ARG A 175 7.17 -0.55 -9.49
C ARG A 175 6.97 0.13 -8.15
N VAL A 176 7.63 1.27 -7.95
CA VAL A 176 7.55 2.07 -6.72
C VAL A 176 6.74 3.34 -6.97
N TYR A 177 5.85 3.68 -6.04
CA TYR A 177 5.04 4.90 -6.10
C TYR A 177 4.81 5.52 -4.71
N PRO A 178 4.94 6.85 -4.55
CA PRO A 178 5.42 7.82 -5.54
C PRO A 178 6.95 7.80 -5.61
N ILE A 179 7.54 8.33 -6.68
CA ILE A 179 8.99 8.64 -6.77
C ILE A 179 9.29 10.11 -6.42
N VAL A 180 8.32 10.77 -5.78
CA VAL A 180 8.41 12.15 -5.31
C VAL A 180 8.24 12.18 -3.79
N ARG A 181 8.82 13.19 -3.18
CA ARG A 181 8.68 13.52 -1.75
C ARG A 181 7.27 14.00 -1.44
N GLU A 182 6.94 14.19 -0.16
CA GLU A 182 5.63 14.72 0.26
C GLU A 182 5.33 16.11 -0.36
N ASN A 183 6.36 16.93 -0.61
CA ASN A 183 6.22 18.26 -1.24
C ASN A 183 6.05 18.20 -2.77
N GLY A 184 6.09 17.02 -3.39
CA GLY A 184 5.95 16.83 -4.84
C GLY A 184 7.23 17.02 -5.66
N GLU A 185 8.38 17.26 -5.02
CA GLU A 185 9.69 17.27 -5.68
C GLU A 185 10.21 15.84 -5.87
N LEU A 186 11.05 15.61 -6.90
CA LEU A 186 11.68 14.31 -7.10
C LEU A 186 12.52 13.93 -5.87
N ALA A 187 12.37 12.68 -5.43
CA ALA A 187 13.10 12.14 -4.30
C ALA A 187 14.60 11.99 -4.59
#